data_AF-A0A2G5BFT4-F1
#
_entry.id   AF-A0A2G5BFT4-F1
#
_cell.length_a   1.000
_cell.length_b   1.000
_cell.length_c   1.000
_cell.angle_alpha   90.00
_cell.angle_beta   90.00
_cell.angle_gamma   90.00
#
_symmetry.space_group_name_H-M   'P 1'
#
loop_
_entity.id
_entity.type
_entity.pdbx_description
1 polymer ?
#
loop_
_entity_poly.entity_id
_entity_poly.type
_entity_poly.pdbx_seq_one_letter_code
_entity_poly.pdbx_strand_id
1 'polypeptide(L)' 'KASKGTKTAKKLSPYNKYMKNEISKVKNNNPGITHKEAFKMVALSWKTAPENP' A
#
# COMPACT_ATOMS: atom_id res chain seq x y z
N LYS A 1 16.96 25.29 11.28
CA LYS A 1 15.97 24.57 12.12
C LYS A 1 15.54 23.31 11.36
N ALA A 2 15.93 22.13 11.88
CA ALA A 2 15.55 20.76 11.50
C ALA A 2 15.80 20.29 10.04
N SER A 3 16.22 19.07 9.72
CA SER A 3 16.86 17.94 10.42
C SER A 3 17.32 16.97 9.31
N LYS A 4 18.49 16.35 9.51
CA LYS A 4 19.04 15.23 8.73
C LYS A 4 18.01 14.11 8.51
N GLY A 5 18.06 13.49 7.34
CA GLY A 5 17.46 12.18 7.08
C GLY A 5 17.95 11.64 5.74
N THR A 6 19.08 10.95 5.77
CA THR A 6 19.67 10.26 4.62
C THR A 6 18.63 9.39 3.92
N LYS A 7 18.63 9.46 2.58
CA LYS A 7 17.90 8.56 1.68
C LYS A 7 18.47 7.15 1.82
N THR A 8 18.25 6.49 2.96
CA THR A 8 18.17 5.04 2.95
C THR A 8 16.95 4.74 2.12
N ALA A 9 17.16 4.26 0.90
CA ALA A 9 16.10 3.65 0.12
C ALA A 9 15.54 2.54 1.00
N LYS A 10 14.51 2.87 1.80
CA LYS A 10 13.78 1.90 2.61
C LYS A 10 13.34 0.89 1.58
N LYS A 11 14.00 -0.29 1.57
CA LYS A 11 13.59 -1.45 0.79
C LYS A 11 12.11 -1.52 1.04
N LEU A 12 11.31 -1.17 0.03
CA LEU A 12 9.87 -1.15 0.18
C LEU A 12 9.52 -2.56 0.60
N SER A 13 9.10 -2.73 1.86
CA SER A 13 8.67 -4.02 2.36
C SER A 13 7.66 -4.60 1.37
N PRO A 14 7.62 -5.92 1.16
CA PRO A 14 6.69 -6.54 0.23
C PRO A 14 5.26 -6.02 0.42
N TYR A 15 4.86 -5.79 1.68
CA TYR A 15 3.63 -5.07 2.05
C TYR A 15 3.45 -3.72 1.34
N ASN A 16 4.42 -2.81 1.43
CA ASN A 16 4.30 -1.47 0.84
C ASN A 16 4.26 -1.51 -0.70
N LYS A 17 4.97 -2.47 -1.32
CA LYS A 17 4.89 -2.66 -2.78
C LYS A 17 3.51 -3.18 -3.19
N TYR A 18 3.02 -4.19 -2.48
CA TYR A 18 1.69 -4.76 -2.68
C TYR A 18 0.61 -3.69 -2.51
N MET A 19 0.63 -2.97 -1.39
CA MET A 19 -0.31 -1.89 -1.08
C MET A 19 -0.38 -0.87 -2.21
N LYS A 20 0.75 -0.35 -2.68
CA LYS A 20 0.76 0.64 -3.76
C LYS A 20 0.19 0.09 -5.07
N ASN A 21 0.56 -1.14 -5.43
CA ASN A 21 0.11 -1.76 -6.67
C ASN A 21 -1.39 -2.05 -6.64
N GLU A 22 -1.85 -2.71 -5.58
CA GLU A 22 -3.25 -3.11 -5.44
C GLU A 22 -4.19 -1.92 -5.22
N ILE A 23 -3.79 -0.91 -4.44
CA ILE A 23 -4.61 0.31 -4.28
C ILE A 23 -4.78 0.99 -5.64
N SER A 24 -3.73 1.02 -6.46
CA SER A 24 -3.80 1.60 -7.81
C SER A 24 -4.74 0.80 -8.70
N LYS A 25 -4.68 -0.54 -8.67
CA LYS A 25 -5.62 -1.42 -9.40
C LYS A 25 -7.06 -1.24 -8.94
N VAL A 26 -7.29 -1.17 -7.62
CA VAL A 26 -8.64 -1.05 -7.03
C VAL A 26 -9.25 0.31 -7.37
N LYS A 27 -8.46 1.39 -7.33
CA LYS A 27 -8.88 2.71 -7.80
C LYS A 27 -9.13 2.77 -9.32
N ASN A 28 -8.36 2.02 -10.10
CA ASN A 28 -8.54 1.97 -11.56
C ASN A 28 -9.79 1.17 -11.95
N ASN A 29 -10.07 0.07 -11.26
CA ASN A 29 -11.29 -0.71 -11.46
C ASN A 29 -12.54 -0.01 -10.91
N ASN A 30 -12.40 0.80 -9.86
CA ASN A 30 -13.49 1.54 -9.25
C ASN A 30 -13.15 3.04 -9.19
N PRO A 31 -13.27 3.77 -10.31
CA PRO A 31 -13.04 5.21 -10.34
C PRO A 31 -14.17 5.92 -9.61
N GLY A 32 -14.10 5.97 -8.28
CA GLY A 32 -15.14 6.54 -7.41
C GLY A 32 -14.98 6.19 -5.93
N ILE A 33 -14.21 5.15 -5.62
CA ILE A 33 -13.86 4.85 -4.23
C ILE A 33 -12.79 5.81 -3.72
N THR A 34 -12.90 6.18 -2.44
CA THR A 34 -11.87 6.99 -1.79
C THR A 34 -10.61 6.18 -1.54
N HIS A 35 -9.47 6.87 -1.40
CA HIS A 35 -8.20 6.21 -1.07
C HIS A 35 -8.31 5.35 0.20
N LYS A 36 -9.10 5.77 1.18
CA LYS A 36 -9.33 5.04 2.44
C LYS A 36 -10.07 3.72 2.22
N GLU A 37 -11.10 3.73 1.37
CA GLU A 37 -11.85 2.51 1.02
C GLU A 37 -10.98 1.54 0.21
N ALA A 38 -10.25 2.06 -0.79
CA ALA A 38 -9.28 1.28 -1.55
C ALA A 38 -8.20 0.66 -0.64
N PHE A 39 -7.65 1.44 0.29
CA PHE A 39 -6.66 0.96 1.25
C PHE A 39 -7.24 -0.12 2.17
N LYS A 40 -8.46 0.07 2.70
CA LYS A 40 -9.11 -0.91 3.58
C LYS A 40 -9.37 -2.23 2.85
N MET A 41 -9.85 -2.19 1.62
CA MET A 41 -10.07 -3.38 0.79
C MET A 41 -8.76 -4.13 0.54
N VAL A 42 -7.71 -3.41 0.15
CA VAL A 42 -6.39 -3.99 -0.11
C VAL A 42 -5.73 -4.51 1.18
N ALA A 43 -5.91 -3.83 2.31
CA ALA A 43 -5.41 -4.28 3.62
C ALA A 43 -6.11 -5.54 4.11
N LEU A 44 -7.42 -5.65 3.91
CA LEU A 44 -8.16 -6.88 4.18
C LEU A 44 -7.69 -8.02 3.26
N SER A 45 -7.52 -7.74 1.97
CA SER A 45 -7.03 -8.72 0.99
C SER A 45 -5.61 -9.19 1.29
N TRP A 46 -4.73 -8.28 1.74
CA TRP A 46 -3.39 -8.63 2.24
C TRP A 46 -3.44 -9.45 3.53
N LYS A 47 -4.31 -9.11 4.49
CA LYS A 47 -4.49 -9.89 5.74
C LYS A 47 -4.94 -11.33 5.45
N THR A 48 -5.71 -11.53 4.38
CA THR A 48 -6.13 -12.86 3.91
C THR A 48 -5.14 -13.50 2.94
N ALA A 49 -4.12 -12.77 2.48
CA ALA A 49 -3.14 -13.30 1.55
C ALA A 49 -2.24 -14.31 2.30
N PRO A 50 -1.96 -15.48 1.71
CA PRO A 50 -1.11 -16.52 2.31
C PRO A 50 0.37 -16.10 2.46
N GLU A 51 0.74 -14.90 1.99
CA GLU A 51 2.06 -14.29 2.12
C GLU A 51 2.20 -13.42 3.40
N ASN A 52 1.20 -13.49 4.30
CA ASN A 52 1.31 -12.98 5.66
C ASN A 52 2.03 -14.04 6.54
N PRO A 53 3.32 -13.86 6.91
CA PRO A 53 3.99 -14.73 7.87
C PRO A 53 3.35 -14.66 9.27
#